data_AF-A0A8H2JJE7-F1
#
_entry.id   AF-A0A8H2JJE7-F1
#
_cell.length_a   1.000
_cell.length_b   1.000
_cell.length_c   1.000
_cell.angle_alpha   90.00
_cell.angle_beta   90.00
_cell.angle_gamma   90.00
#
_symmetry.space_group_name_H-M   'P 1'
#
loop_
_entity.id
_entity.type
_entity.pdbx_description
1 polymer ?
#
loop_
_entity_poly.entity_id
_entity_poly.type
_entity_poly.pdbx_seq_one_letter_code
_entity_poly.pdbx_strand_id
1 'polypeptide(L)'
;NTSSISITQIGAVVAHPERVIGMHFMNPVPIMKLVEIIRGYNTSDEVTKIIMNLSEKLGKTPVEVNDYPGFVANRILMPMINEAIETLYNKVAGVYEIDTVMKLGMGHPMGPLQLADFIGLDVCLAILNVMYDGFKNPKYA
;
A
#
# COMPACT_ATOMS: atom_id res chain seq x y z
N ASN A 1 2.37 12.56 2.08
CA ASN A 1 2.06 11.17 2.46
C ASN A 1 0.65 10.85 1.99
N THR A 2 0.49 9.82 1.17
CA THR A 2 -0.82 9.30 0.73
C THR A 2 -0.67 7.80 0.51
N SER A 3 -1.77 7.05 0.61
CA SER A 3 -1.81 5.59 0.42
C SER A 3 -2.59 5.17 -0.83
N SER A 4 -3.24 6.14 -1.50
CA SER A 4 -4.22 5.86 -2.56
C SER A 4 -4.34 6.96 -3.63
N ILE A 5 -3.84 8.18 -3.38
CA ILE A 5 -3.95 9.29 -4.34
C ILE A 5 -2.76 9.27 -5.30
N SER A 6 -3.01 9.42 -6.60
CA SER A 6 -1.96 9.46 -7.62
C SER A 6 -1.04 10.66 -7.43
N ILE A 7 0.27 10.38 -7.37
CA ILE A 7 1.31 11.41 -7.29
C ILE A 7 1.39 12.21 -8.60
N THR A 8 1.16 11.56 -9.73
CA THR A 8 1.10 12.18 -11.06
C THR A 8 -0.05 13.19 -11.13
N GLN A 9 -1.23 12.85 -10.60
CA GLN A 9 -2.36 13.78 -10.54
C GLN A 9 -2.07 14.99 -9.63
N ILE A 10 -1.42 14.77 -8.48
CA ILE A 10 -0.96 15.87 -7.61
C ILE A 10 0.07 16.74 -8.33
N GLY A 11 1.01 16.12 -9.06
CA GLY A 11 2.02 16.84 -9.85
C GLY A 11 1.42 17.68 -10.97
N ALA A 12 0.35 17.20 -11.63
CA ALA A 12 -0.24 17.86 -12.79
C ALA A 12 -0.82 19.26 -12.51
N VAL A 13 -1.07 19.61 -11.25
CA VAL A 13 -1.69 20.89 -10.85
C VAL A 13 -0.71 21.91 -10.24
N VAL A 14 0.59 21.59 -10.19
CA VAL A 14 1.61 22.50 -9.65
C VAL A 14 2.56 23.01 -10.74
N ALA A 15 3.18 24.17 -10.50
CA ALA A 15 4.08 24.80 -11.47
C ALA A 15 5.39 24.02 -11.74
N HIS A 16 5.85 23.24 -10.76
CA HIS A 16 7.09 22.47 -10.81
C HIS A 16 6.80 20.98 -10.53
N PRO A 17 6.12 20.27 -11.45
CA PRO A 17 5.72 18.88 -11.28
C PRO A 17 6.92 17.95 -11.06
N GLU A 18 8.09 18.31 -11.59
CA GLU A 18 9.33 17.55 -11.46
C GLU A 18 9.85 17.47 -10.01
N ARG A 19 9.38 18.37 -9.14
CA ARG A 19 9.72 18.43 -7.71
C ARG A 19 8.70 17.74 -6.82
N VAL A 20 7.62 17.20 -7.38
CA VAL A 20 6.60 16.46 -6.63
C VAL A 20 7.00 14.99 -6.56
N ILE A 21 6.95 14.42 -5.36
CA ILE A 21 7.25 13.02 -5.10
C ILE A 21 6.42 12.50 -3.93
N GLY A 22 5.97 11.26 -4.03
CA GLY A 22 5.26 10.58 -2.96
C GLY A 22 6.21 9.97 -1.94
N MET A 23 5.81 10.03 -0.67
CA MET A 23 6.43 9.26 0.41
C MET A 23 5.31 8.57 1.16
N HIS A 24 5.30 7.23 1.19
CA HIS A 24 4.30 6.43 1.89
C HIS A 24 4.96 5.69 3.05
N PHE A 25 4.63 6.13 4.25
CA PHE A 25 5.12 5.54 5.50
C PHE A 25 4.17 4.48 6.02
N MET A 26 4.73 3.42 6.60
CA MET A 26 3.96 2.36 7.24
C MET A 26 3.71 2.68 8.72
N ASN A 27 2.50 2.45 9.21
CA ASN A 27 2.13 2.66 10.61
C ASN A 27 2.53 1.45 11.49
N PRO A 28 3.07 1.63 12.71
CA PRO A 28 3.50 2.88 13.35
C PRO A 28 4.79 3.47 12.76
N VAL A 29 4.72 4.72 12.32
CA VAL A 29 5.81 5.39 11.58
C VAL A 29 7.16 5.38 12.32
N PRO A 30 7.26 5.58 13.65
CA PRO A 30 8.56 5.54 14.33
C PRO A 30 9.22 4.15 14.32
N ILE A 31 8.40 3.09 14.34
CA ILE A 31 8.87 1.69 14.48
C ILE A 31 9.15 1.07 13.11
N MET A 32 8.28 1.32 12.13
CA MET A 32 8.37 0.70 10.82
C MET A 32 9.57 1.24 10.04
N LYS A 33 10.39 0.34 9.48
CA LYS A 33 11.62 0.72 8.77
C LYS A 33 11.37 1.12 7.32
N LEU A 34 10.32 0.61 6.69
CA LEU A 34 10.06 0.81 5.26
C LEU A 34 9.43 2.18 5.00
N VAL A 35 9.84 2.80 3.88
CA VAL A 35 9.10 3.88 3.23
C VAL A 35 9.10 3.65 1.72
N GLU A 36 7.94 3.74 1.08
CA GLU A 36 7.87 3.72 -0.39
C GLU A 36 8.07 5.15 -0.90
N ILE A 37 8.98 5.33 -1.85
CA ILE A 37 9.28 6.59 -2.52
C ILE A 37 8.66 6.53 -3.91
N ILE A 38 7.53 7.21 -4.08
CA ILE A 38 6.66 7.06 -5.25
C ILE A 38 6.94 8.18 -6.26
N ARG A 39 7.37 7.77 -7.46
CA ARG A 39 7.61 8.67 -8.58
C ARG A 39 6.34 8.88 -9.38
N GLY A 40 5.89 10.13 -9.43
CA GLY A 40 4.96 10.55 -10.47
C GLY A 40 5.66 10.57 -11.83
N TYR A 41 4.87 10.62 -12.91
CA TYR A 41 5.41 10.56 -14.28
C TYR A 41 6.48 11.62 -14.57
N ASN A 42 6.33 12.81 -13.98
CA ASN A 42 7.25 13.94 -14.19
C ASN A 42 8.36 14.05 -13.13
N THR A 43 8.34 13.25 -12.05
CA THR A 43 9.29 13.35 -10.94
C THR A 43 10.73 13.16 -11.43
N SER A 44 11.61 14.12 -11.14
CA SER A 44 13.00 14.09 -11.60
C SER A 44 13.86 13.09 -10.81
N ASP A 45 14.90 12.56 -11.46
CA ASP A 45 15.90 11.70 -10.81
C ASP A 45 16.62 12.40 -9.67
N GLU A 46 16.84 13.72 -9.80
CA GLU A 46 17.47 14.54 -8.77
C GLU A 46 16.64 14.54 -7.49
N VAL A 47 15.34 14.81 -7.60
CA VAL A 47 14.41 14.85 -6.45
C VAL A 47 14.29 13.46 -5.84
N THR A 48 14.17 12.42 -6.66
CA THR A 48 14.16 11.03 -6.18
C THR A 48 15.42 10.74 -5.37
N LYS A 49 16.61 11.03 -5.90
CA LYS A 49 17.88 10.79 -5.19
C LYS A 49 17.97 11.55 -3.87
N ILE A 50 17.53 12.81 -3.84
CA ILE A 50 17.48 13.60 -2.60
C ILE A 50 16.61 12.93 -1.54
N ILE A 51 15.41 12.48 -1.92
CA ILE A 51 14.44 11.89 -0.99
C ILE A 51 14.83 10.47 -0.56
N MET A 52 15.45 9.68 -1.43
CA MET A 52 16.04 8.38 -1.05
C MET A 52 17.10 8.59 0.04
N ASN A 53 18.06 9.48 -0.19
CA ASN A 53 19.12 9.78 0.79
C ASN A 53 18.56 10.37 2.10
N LEU A 54 17.54 11.22 2.01
CA LEU A 54 16.87 11.77 3.20
C LEU A 54 16.22 10.65 4.02
N SER A 55 15.57 9.70 3.36
CA SER A 55 14.89 8.59 4.03
C SER A 55 15.87 7.67 4.75
N GLU A 56 17.03 7.39 4.16
CA GLU A 56 18.12 6.66 4.82
C GLU A 56 18.62 7.39 6.08
N LYS A 57 18.79 8.72 6.01
CA LYS A 57 19.19 9.55 7.16
C LYS A 57 18.15 9.55 8.28
N LEU A 58 16.88 9.32 7.96
CA LEU A 58 15.79 9.13 8.93
C LEU A 58 15.77 7.71 9.54
N GLY A 59 16.74 6.86 9.22
CA GLY A 59 16.81 5.48 9.68
C GLY A 59 15.78 4.57 9.00
N LYS A 60 15.27 4.97 7.83
CA LYS A 60 14.34 4.19 7.02
C LYS A 60 15.07 3.48 5.89
N THR A 61 14.42 2.45 5.37
CA THR A 61 14.80 1.75 4.14
C THR A 61 13.86 2.24 3.04
N PRO A 62 14.29 3.18 2.18
CA PRO A 62 13.47 3.64 1.07
C PRO A 62 13.46 2.62 -0.06
N VAL A 63 12.32 2.48 -0.73
CA VAL A 63 12.17 1.69 -1.96
C VAL A 63 11.50 2.55 -3.02
N GLU A 64 12.11 2.65 -4.19
CA GLU A 64 11.58 3.39 -5.32
C GLU A 64 10.40 2.64 -5.96
N VAL A 65 9.29 3.35 -6.18
CA VAL A 65 8.04 2.79 -6.70
C VAL A 65 7.47 3.73 -7.76
N ASN A 66 6.86 3.16 -8.81
CA ASN A 66 6.13 3.95 -9.80
C ASN A 66 4.70 4.26 -9.33
N ASP A 67 4.20 5.45 -9.67
CA ASP A 67 2.84 5.87 -9.35
C ASP A 67 1.78 5.04 -10.08
N TYR A 68 1.24 4.05 -9.37
CA TYR A 68 0.11 3.22 -9.80
C TYR A 68 -0.86 3.03 -8.61
N PRO A 69 -2.15 2.75 -8.86
CA PRO A 69 -3.13 2.52 -7.80
C PRO A 69 -2.65 1.46 -6.79
N GLY A 70 -2.58 1.84 -5.51
CA GLY A 70 -2.13 1.00 -4.40
C GLY A 70 -0.61 0.83 -4.26
N PHE A 71 0.20 1.51 -5.09
CA PHE A 71 1.67 1.42 -5.10
C PHE A 71 2.14 -0.04 -5.13
N VAL A 72 3.05 -0.45 -4.25
CA VAL A 72 3.44 -1.87 -4.10
C VAL A 72 2.72 -2.50 -2.92
N ALA A 73 2.82 -1.91 -1.73
CA ALA A 73 2.31 -2.50 -0.50
C ALA A 73 0.81 -2.79 -0.55
N ASN A 74 -0.02 -1.77 -0.78
CA ASN A 74 -1.47 -1.93 -0.80
C ASN A 74 -1.95 -2.75 -2.00
N ARG A 75 -1.24 -2.65 -3.13
CA ARG A 75 -1.55 -3.42 -4.34
C ARG A 75 -1.46 -4.93 -4.14
N ILE A 76 -0.61 -5.38 -3.23
CA ILE A 76 -0.44 -6.81 -2.87
C ILE A 76 -1.30 -7.14 -1.64
N LEU A 77 -1.29 -6.28 -0.63
CA LEU A 77 -1.93 -6.54 0.66
C LEU A 77 -3.45 -6.58 0.56
N MET A 78 -4.08 -5.62 -0.14
CA MET A 78 -5.53 -5.53 -0.17
C MET A 78 -6.18 -6.72 -0.89
N PRO A 79 -5.69 -7.21 -2.05
CA PRO A 79 -6.22 -8.43 -2.64
C PRO A 79 -6.05 -9.66 -1.74
N MET A 80 -4.96 -9.78 -0.99
CA MET A 80 -4.77 -10.88 -0.04
C MET A 80 -5.80 -10.83 1.10
N ILE A 81 -6.08 -9.63 1.64
CA ILE A 81 -7.12 -9.44 2.65
C ILE A 81 -8.51 -9.73 2.05
N ASN A 82 -8.80 -9.25 0.85
CA ASN A 82 -10.07 -9.49 0.18
C ASN A 82 -10.29 -10.98 -0.06
N GLU A 83 -9.26 -11.71 -0.48
CA GLU A 83 -9.32 -13.17 -0.66
C GLU A 83 -9.60 -13.91 0.65
N ALA A 84 -9.06 -13.42 1.78
CA ALA A 84 -9.37 -13.99 3.09
C ALA A 84 -10.85 -13.76 3.48
N ILE A 85 -11.41 -12.60 3.13
CA ILE A 85 -12.83 -12.28 3.32
C ILE A 85 -13.71 -13.16 2.42
N GLU A 86 -13.34 -13.35 1.15
CA GLU A 86 -14.01 -14.26 0.22
C GLU A 86 -13.96 -15.72 0.71
N THR A 87 -12.83 -16.16 1.24
CA THR A 87 -12.66 -17.49 1.83
C THR A 87 -13.64 -17.71 2.99
N LEU A 88 -13.81 -16.69 3.84
CA LEU A 88 -14.78 -16.70 4.92
C LEU A 88 -16.23 -16.67 4.39
N TYR A 89 -16.52 -15.79 3.42
CA TYR A 89 -17.85 -15.64 2.82
C TYR A 89 -18.34 -16.95 2.18
N ASN A 90 -17.46 -17.63 1.45
CA ASN A 90 -17.72 -18.93 0.82
C ASN A 90 -17.72 -20.10 1.81
N LYS A 91 -17.55 -19.83 3.11
CA LYS A 91 -17.57 -20.82 4.21
C LYS A 91 -16.54 -21.94 4.04
N VAL A 92 -15.39 -21.63 3.43
CA VAL A 92 -14.28 -22.57 3.32
C VAL A 92 -13.71 -22.90 4.70
N ALA A 93 -13.63 -21.89 5.57
CA ALA A 93 -13.18 -22.01 6.95
C ALA A 93 -13.68 -20.83 7.80
N GLY A 94 -13.55 -20.92 9.12
CA GLY A 94 -13.84 -19.82 10.05
C GLY A 94 -12.67 -18.84 10.21
N VAL A 95 -12.93 -17.73 10.91
CA VAL A 95 -11.93 -16.67 11.14
C VAL A 95 -10.66 -17.22 11.80
N TYR A 96 -10.82 -18.06 12.83
CA TYR A 96 -9.70 -18.63 13.58
C TYR A 96 -8.82 -19.51 12.68
N GLU A 97 -9.43 -20.37 11.87
CA GLU A 97 -8.72 -21.28 10.98
C GLU A 97 -7.97 -20.52 9.89
N ILE A 98 -8.62 -19.55 9.23
CA ILE A 98 -8.02 -18.73 8.16
C ILE A 98 -6.77 -18.00 8.70
N ASP A 99 -6.92 -17.30 9.82
CA ASP A 99 -5.80 -16.56 10.42
C ASP A 99 -4.69 -17.49 10.92
N THR A 100 -5.05 -18.66 11.45
CA THR A 100 -4.07 -19.65 11.93
C THR A 100 -3.25 -20.24 10.78
N VAL A 101 -3.88 -20.56 9.65
CA VAL A 101 -3.19 -21.04 8.44
C VAL A 101 -2.22 -19.98 7.91
N MET A 102 -2.63 -18.72 7.84
CA MET A 102 -1.75 -17.65 7.35
C MET A 102 -0.59 -17.36 8.30
N LYS A 103 -0.80 -17.44 9.61
CA LYS A 103 0.27 -17.26 10.60
C LYS A 103 1.25 -18.43 10.61
N LEU A 104 0.75 -19.65 10.81
CA LEU A 104 1.60 -20.82 11.05
C LEU A 104 2.05 -21.51 9.76
N GLY A 105 1.20 -21.49 8.73
CA GLY A 105 1.49 -22.09 7.43
C GLY A 105 2.31 -21.15 6.53
N MET A 106 1.88 -19.89 6.40
CA MET A 106 2.52 -18.92 5.49
C MET A 106 3.54 -18.01 6.18
N GLY A 107 3.71 -18.15 7.50
CA GLY A 107 4.70 -17.40 8.27
C GLY A 107 4.38 -15.92 8.46
N HIS A 108 3.13 -15.51 8.30
CA HIS A 108 2.74 -14.12 8.54
C HIS A 108 2.74 -13.80 10.04
N PRO A 109 3.18 -12.60 10.46
CA PRO A 109 3.17 -12.21 11.87
C PRO A 109 1.75 -12.03 12.42
N MET A 110 0.77 -11.83 11.55
CA MET A 110 -0.63 -11.62 11.86
C MET A 110 -1.50 -12.25 10.77
N GLY A 111 -2.67 -12.77 11.15
CA GLY A 111 -3.63 -13.30 10.19
C GLY A 111 -4.27 -12.17 9.37
N PRO A 112 -4.69 -12.42 8.12
CA PRO A 112 -5.24 -11.39 7.25
C PRO A 112 -6.54 -10.76 7.79
N LEU A 113 -7.40 -11.53 8.47
CA LEU A 113 -8.66 -11.01 8.99
C LEU A 113 -8.42 -10.17 10.25
N GLN A 114 -7.59 -10.66 11.16
CA GLN A 114 -7.10 -9.85 12.29
C GLN A 114 -6.40 -8.57 11.83
N LEU A 115 -5.61 -8.63 10.75
CA LEU A 115 -4.94 -7.46 10.17
C LEU A 115 -5.95 -6.47 9.57
N ALA A 116 -7.00 -6.96 8.90
CA ALA A 116 -8.05 -6.12 8.36
C ALA A 116 -8.77 -5.34 9.48
N ASP A 117 -9.03 -5.96 10.62
CA ASP A 117 -9.58 -5.27 11.80
C ASP A 117 -8.64 -4.20 12.36
N PHE A 118 -7.33 -4.45 12.34
CA PHE A 118 -6.35 -3.46 12.79
C PHE A 118 -6.23 -2.26 11.84
N ILE A 119 -6.42 -2.48 10.53
CA ILE A 119 -6.41 -1.44 9.50
C ILE A 119 -7.72 -0.64 9.52
N GLY A 120 -8.86 -1.33 9.71
CA GLY A 120 -10.21 -0.80 9.51
C GLY A 120 -10.79 -1.28 8.18
N LEU A 121 -11.97 -1.92 8.24
CA LEU A 121 -12.62 -2.50 7.06
C LEU A 121 -13.08 -1.44 6.04
N ASP A 122 -13.45 -0.25 6.53
CA ASP A 122 -13.76 0.92 5.72
C ASP A 122 -12.54 1.40 4.92
N VAL A 123 -11.36 1.39 5.54
CA VAL A 123 -10.08 1.71 4.89
C VAL A 123 -9.72 0.64 3.85
N CYS A 124 -9.85 -0.64 4.19
CA CYS A 124 -9.62 -1.75 3.26
C CYS A 124 -10.51 -1.60 2.01
N LEU A 125 -11.81 -1.38 2.20
CA LEU A 125 -12.76 -1.19 1.10
C LEU A 125 -12.44 0.07 0.28
N ALA A 126 -12.09 1.18 0.93
CA ALA A 126 -11.72 2.41 0.23
C ALA A 126 -10.51 2.22 -0.69
N ILE A 127 -9.50 1.46 -0.24
CA ILE A 127 -8.31 1.19 -1.06
C ILE A 127 -8.64 0.25 -2.22
N LEU A 128 -9.45 -0.81 -2.00
CA LEU A 128 -9.91 -1.70 -3.06
C LEU A 128 -10.69 -0.93 -4.13
N ASN A 129 -11.59 -0.03 -3.75
CA ASN A 129 -12.32 0.83 -4.69
C ASN A 129 -11.37 1.71 -5.52
N VAL A 130 -10.35 2.30 -4.90
CA VAL A 130 -9.33 3.06 -5.64
C VAL A 130 -8.58 2.18 -6.64
N MET A 131 -8.25 0.94 -6.27
CA MET A 131 -7.59 0.00 -7.17
C MET A 131 -8.52 -0.44 -8.31
N TYR A 132 -9.78 -0.74 -8.01
CA TYR A 132 -10.81 -1.04 -9.00
C TYR A 132 -10.99 0.11 -9.97
N ASP A 133 -11.13 1.34 -9.48
CA ASP A 133 -11.31 2.51 -10.34
C ASP A 133 -10.07 2.85 -11.15
N GLY A 134 -8.88 2.69 -10.58
CA GLY A 134 -7.62 2.96 -11.25
C GLY A 134 -7.29 1.95 -12.35
N PHE A 135 -7.66 0.68 -12.19
CA PHE A 135 -7.41 -0.38 -13.19
C PHE A 135 -8.61 -0.73 -14.06
N LYS A 136 -9.83 -0.35 -13.64
CA LYS A 136 -11.11 -0.79 -14.21
C LYS A 136 -11.17 -2.31 -14.39
N ASN A 137 -10.68 -3.04 -13.39
CA ASN A 137 -10.53 -4.48 -13.43
C ASN A 137 -11.33 -5.15 -12.30
N PRO A 138 -12.28 -6.06 -12.61
CA PRO A 138 -13.13 -6.72 -11.63
C PRO A 138 -12.37 -7.61 -10.64
N LYS A 139 -11.08 -7.90 -10.89
CA LYS A 139 -10.20 -8.54 -9.90
C LYS A 139 -10.14 -7.78 -8.56
N TYR A 140 -10.35 -6.47 -8.58
CA TYR A 140 -10.26 -5.60 -7.40
C TYR A 140 -11.62 -5.13 -6.90
N ALA A 141 -12.72 -5.71 -7.43
CA ALA A 141 -14.08 -5.41 -7.01
C ALA A 141 -14.46 -6.18 -5.74
#